data_AF-A0A9P3GC10-F1
#
_entry.id   AF-A0A9P3GC10-F1
#
_cell.length_a   1.000
_cell.length_b   1.000
_cell.length_c   1.000
_cell.angle_alpha   90.00
_cell.angle_beta   90.00
_cell.angle_gamma   90.00
#
_symmetry.space_group_name_H-M   'P 1'
#
loop_
_entity.id
_entity.type
_entity.pdbx_description
1 polymer ?
#
loop_
_entity_poly.entity_id
_entity_poly.type
_entity_poly.pdbx_seq_one_letter_code
_entity_poly.pdbx_strand_id
1 'polypeptide(L)'
;MSLGIALCVAAAAAWLAMYGPGVFAQTNAPANLPAQAVFVDPASFAVLGENGPFRNSSFTELFNPTNTSPPFFQVFHPDFVTKVLGSSASIRVVASNPGFAFAHEAPIWLPATDEVFFASNDGGPLGFSDIDHNNQVSKIDLGEVARAADASKSKTSPLNVTVTPLALPSPVQMTNGGTGPFHGQLILVNSGRGQLPPNVVLVNPASPNNATVLLDNYFGRQFNSLNDVKIHRQSGTIFFTDVIYGFLNHFRGPPLMPSQVYHLDPTTRRVKVVADGFDKPNGVALSQDGKSAFIADTGSSGGFLGNNQTEPATIYAFDIDPTTFAFTHRRVFAYVDTGVADGVQLDTQGNVYAGTGDGVQVWDKAGTLLGKFFLGTTSANLIFAGKGRLVVLAETAVYLAEIAAGGFDLAFP
;
A
#
# COMPACT_ATOMS: atom_id res chain seq x y z
N MET A 1 38.85 48.15 -9.05
CA MET A 1 37.96 47.18 -9.71
C MET A 1 38.77 46.43 -10.74
N SER A 2 39.03 45.13 -10.51
CA SER A 2 39.38 44.08 -11.50
C SER A 2 40.35 43.05 -10.88
N LEU A 3 39.89 42.27 -9.89
CA LEU A 3 40.66 41.11 -9.41
C LEU A 3 39.75 39.93 -9.02
N GLY A 4 38.58 39.81 -9.66
CA GLY A 4 37.51 38.88 -9.24
C GLY A 4 37.08 37.84 -10.28
N ILE A 5 37.67 37.79 -11.47
CA ILE A 5 37.17 36.92 -12.57
C ILE A 5 38.14 35.76 -12.89
N ALA A 6 39.41 35.84 -12.48
CA ALA A 6 40.40 34.81 -12.83
C ALA A 6 40.35 33.54 -11.95
N LEU A 7 39.73 33.57 -10.76
CA LEU A 7 39.72 32.40 -9.86
C LEU A 7 38.58 31.40 -10.15
N CYS A 8 37.50 31.81 -10.81
CA CYS A 8 36.37 30.91 -11.08
C CYS A 8 36.59 29.96 -12.26
N VAL A 9 37.50 30.29 -13.19
CA VAL A 9 37.77 29.44 -14.37
C VAL A 9 38.72 28.29 -14.03
N ALA A 10 39.65 28.48 -13.08
CA ALA A 10 40.59 27.43 -12.67
C ALA A 10 39.93 26.32 -11.84
N ALA A 11 38.91 26.63 -11.04
CA ALA A 11 38.17 25.64 -10.25
C ALA A 11 37.27 24.73 -11.12
N ALA A 12 36.70 25.27 -12.20
CA ALA A 12 35.88 24.49 -13.14
C ALA A 12 36.72 23.51 -13.98
N ALA A 13 37.94 23.90 -14.36
CA ALA A 13 38.86 23.02 -15.09
C ALA A 13 39.38 21.85 -14.23
N ALA A 14 39.54 22.04 -12.91
CA ALA A 14 39.90 20.97 -11.99
C ALA A 14 38.77 19.96 -11.74
N TRP A 15 37.50 20.41 -11.81
CA TRP A 15 36.32 19.54 -11.68
C TRP A 15 36.10 18.63 -12.91
N LEU A 16 36.32 19.16 -14.13
CA LEU A 16 36.21 18.35 -15.35
C LEU A 16 37.36 17.34 -15.53
N ALA A 17 38.51 17.55 -14.91
CA ALA A 17 39.65 16.63 -15.00
C ALA A 17 39.53 15.40 -14.07
N MET A 18 38.61 15.40 -13.10
CA MET A 18 38.36 14.23 -12.23
C MET A 18 37.52 13.14 -12.88
N TYR A 19 36.81 13.45 -13.96
CA TYR A 19 35.98 12.50 -14.71
C TYR A 19 36.40 12.49 -16.18
N GLY A 20 37.59 11.94 -16.45
CA GLY A 20 37.99 11.60 -17.80
C GLY A 20 36.97 10.65 -18.45
N PRO A 21 36.86 10.63 -19.79
CA PRO A 21 36.00 9.70 -20.52
C PRO A 21 36.56 8.29 -20.33
N GLY A 22 36.13 7.60 -19.27
CA GLY A 22 36.71 6.31 -18.87
C GLY A 22 36.79 6.04 -17.38
N VAL A 23 36.24 6.89 -16.50
CA VAL A 23 35.94 6.42 -15.13
C VAL A 23 34.81 5.41 -15.26
N PHE A 24 35.18 4.13 -15.23
CA PHE A 24 34.29 2.99 -15.23
C PHE A 24 33.02 3.30 -14.44
N ALA A 25 31.85 3.30 -15.10
CA ALA A 25 30.61 3.05 -14.40
C ALA A 25 30.76 1.64 -13.83
N GLN A 26 31.31 1.51 -12.63
CA GLN A 26 31.08 0.32 -11.83
C GLN A 26 29.57 0.27 -11.70
N THR A 27 28.96 -0.69 -12.39
CA THR A 27 27.54 -0.93 -12.25
C THR A 27 27.32 -1.21 -10.77
N ASN A 28 26.47 -0.44 -10.11
CA ASN A 28 25.98 -0.77 -8.77
C ASN A 28 25.05 -2.00 -8.83
N ALA A 29 25.11 -2.80 -9.89
CA ALA A 29 24.30 -3.97 -10.08
C ALA A 29 24.68 -5.02 -9.03
N PRO A 30 23.69 -5.61 -8.32
CA PRO A 30 23.96 -6.72 -7.43
C PRO A 30 24.62 -7.88 -8.18
N ALA A 31 25.62 -8.50 -7.55
CA ALA A 31 26.37 -9.60 -8.16
C ALA A 31 25.50 -10.83 -8.50
N ASN A 32 24.41 -11.04 -7.76
CA ASN A 32 23.45 -12.12 -8.00
C ASN A 32 22.03 -11.57 -7.82
N LEU A 33 21.24 -11.66 -8.89
CA LEU A 33 19.81 -11.36 -8.85
C LEU A 33 19.00 -12.66 -8.71
N PRO A 34 17.89 -12.67 -7.95
CA PRO A 34 16.95 -13.78 -8.00
C PRO A 34 16.35 -13.92 -9.39
N ALA A 35 15.86 -15.11 -9.75
CA ALA A 35 15.49 -15.45 -11.13
C ALA A 35 14.43 -14.54 -11.77
N GLN A 36 13.51 -13.97 -10.97
CA GLN A 36 12.49 -13.02 -11.44
C GLN A 36 12.92 -11.55 -11.30
N ALA A 37 14.19 -11.24 -11.04
CA ALA A 37 14.64 -9.87 -10.84
C ALA A 37 15.44 -9.32 -12.02
N VAL A 38 15.23 -8.03 -12.29
CA VAL A 38 16.00 -7.26 -13.27
C VAL A 38 16.50 -5.98 -12.61
N PHE A 39 17.79 -5.69 -12.77
CA PHE A 39 18.38 -4.44 -12.29
C PHE A 39 18.20 -3.33 -13.31
N VAL A 40 17.75 -2.17 -12.82
CA VAL A 40 17.60 -0.93 -13.57
C VAL A 40 18.49 0.11 -12.91
N ASP A 41 19.59 0.47 -13.55
CA ASP A 41 20.52 1.45 -13.03
C ASP A 41 19.87 2.86 -13.04
N PRO A 42 19.67 3.51 -11.89
CA PRO A 42 19.12 4.87 -11.87
C PRO A 42 19.94 5.86 -12.71
N ALA A 43 21.26 5.66 -12.82
CA ALA A 43 22.12 6.52 -13.62
C ALA A 43 21.80 6.44 -15.12
N SER A 44 21.31 5.31 -15.63
CA SER A 44 20.99 5.17 -17.06
C SER A 44 19.71 5.89 -17.48
N PHE A 45 18.90 6.36 -16.52
CA PHE A 45 17.68 7.13 -16.77
C PHE A 45 17.69 8.51 -16.11
N ALA A 46 18.80 8.89 -15.46
CA ALA A 46 18.97 10.22 -14.90
C ALA A 46 18.99 11.32 -15.98
N VAL A 47 19.39 10.98 -17.21
CA VAL A 47 19.43 11.90 -18.36
C VAL A 47 18.85 11.20 -19.59
N LEU A 48 17.64 11.59 -20.00
CA LEU A 48 17.00 11.05 -21.21
C LEU A 48 17.38 11.81 -22.50
N GLY A 49 17.83 13.06 -22.37
CA GLY A 49 18.16 13.92 -23.51
C GLY A 49 16.95 14.53 -24.21
N GLU A 50 17.20 15.37 -25.22
CA GLU A 50 16.17 16.14 -25.95
C GLU A 50 15.09 15.26 -26.60
N ASN A 51 15.47 14.07 -27.09
CA ASN A 51 14.57 13.10 -27.73
C ASN A 51 14.27 11.90 -26.82
N GLY A 52 14.40 12.09 -25.51
CA GLY A 52 14.16 11.06 -24.52
C GLY A 52 12.72 10.55 -24.51
N PRO A 53 12.48 9.28 -24.12
CA PRO A 53 11.13 8.73 -23.97
C PRO A 53 10.47 9.23 -22.69
N PHE A 54 10.14 10.53 -22.64
CA PHE A 54 9.42 11.12 -21.52
C PHE A 54 8.02 10.53 -21.41
N ARG A 55 7.65 10.10 -20.20
CA ARG A 55 6.29 9.65 -19.92
C ARG A 55 5.37 10.86 -19.77
N ASN A 56 4.25 10.86 -20.48
CA ASN A 56 3.26 11.94 -20.41
C ASN A 56 2.23 11.73 -19.30
N SER A 57 2.05 10.49 -18.85
CA SER A 57 1.07 10.12 -17.84
C SER A 57 1.62 9.06 -16.90
N SER A 58 1.64 9.37 -15.60
CA SER A 58 2.00 8.40 -14.56
C SER A 58 0.91 7.33 -14.36
N PHE A 59 -0.30 7.52 -14.90
CA PHE A 59 -1.42 6.58 -14.74
C PHE A 59 -1.51 5.55 -15.86
N THR A 60 -1.04 5.87 -17.07
CA THR A 60 -1.23 5.02 -18.26
C THR A 60 0.08 4.54 -18.86
N GLU A 61 1.21 5.17 -18.53
CA GLU A 61 2.53 4.78 -19.04
C GLU A 61 3.39 4.29 -17.87
N LEU A 62 3.59 2.96 -17.77
CA LEU A 62 4.32 2.34 -16.67
C LEU A 62 5.83 2.44 -16.88
N PHE A 63 6.61 2.58 -15.80
CA PHE A 63 8.07 2.61 -15.88
C PHE A 63 8.67 1.20 -15.96
N ASN A 64 8.77 0.64 -17.17
CA ASN A 64 9.40 -0.66 -17.45
C ASN A 64 10.43 -0.56 -18.58
N PRO A 65 11.59 0.08 -18.34
CA PRO A 65 12.58 0.33 -19.40
C PRO A 65 13.25 -0.93 -19.96
N THR A 66 13.16 -2.06 -19.25
CA THR A 66 13.74 -3.34 -19.68
C THR A 66 12.74 -4.19 -20.47
N ASN A 67 11.52 -3.69 -20.66
CA ASN A 67 10.41 -4.38 -21.34
C ASN A 67 10.24 -5.84 -20.84
N THR A 68 10.44 -6.04 -19.53
CA THR A 68 10.37 -7.36 -18.92
C THR A 68 8.92 -7.73 -18.67
N SER A 69 8.53 -8.97 -18.99
CA SER A 69 7.16 -9.44 -18.79
C SER A 69 6.82 -9.56 -17.30
N PRO A 70 5.70 -8.99 -16.83
CA PRO A 70 5.23 -9.18 -15.45
C PRO A 70 4.74 -10.61 -15.17
N PRO A 71 4.75 -11.07 -13.91
CA PRO A 71 5.28 -10.36 -12.73
C PRO A 71 6.79 -10.56 -12.57
N PHE A 72 7.51 -9.50 -12.15
CA PHE A 72 8.95 -9.53 -11.89
C PHE A 72 9.34 -8.51 -10.79
N PHE A 73 10.56 -8.63 -10.26
CA PHE A 73 11.13 -7.66 -9.33
C PHE A 73 12.01 -6.66 -10.08
N GLN A 74 11.66 -5.37 -10.04
CA GLN A 74 12.47 -4.30 -10.62
C GLN A 74 13.39 -3.75 -9.53
N VAL A 75 14.70 -3.90 -9.69
CA VAL A 75 15.70 -3.53 -8.69
C VAL A 75 16.34 -2.19 -9.05
N PHE A 76 16.23 -1.19 -8.18
CA PHE A 76 16.89 0.12 -8.33
C PHE A 76 18.10 0.28 -7.42
N HIS A 77 18.08 -0.36 -6.25
CA HIS A 77 19.12 -0.28 -5.25
C HIS A 77 19.52 -1.68 -4.77
N PRO A 78 20.82 -1.96 -4.52
CA PRO A 78 21.29 -3.28 -4.09
C PRO A 78 20.65 -3.79 -2.79
N ASP A 79 20.28 -2.88 -1.89
CA ASP A 79 19.60 -3.23 -0.65
C ASP A 79 18.22 -3.86 -0.88
N PHE A 80 17.58 -3.65 -2.03
CA PHE A 80 16.37 -4.39 -2.35
C PHE A 80 16.66 -5.89 -2.41
N VAL A 81 17.79 -6.29 -2.98
CA VAL A 81 18.18 -7.70 -3.04
C VAL A 81 18.64 -8.20 -1.66
N THR A 82 19.50 -7.46 -0.98
CA THR A 82 20.14 -7.96 0.26
C THR A 82 19.26 -7.85 1.49
N LYS A 83 18.35 -6.85 1.55
CA LYS A 83 17.49 -6.59 2.72
C LYS A 83 16.03 -7.00 2.52
N VAL A 84 15.53 -7.01 1.27
CA VAL A 84 14.12 -7.29 0.99
C VAL A 84 13.91 -8.65 0.34
N LEU A 85 14.43 -8.87 -0.86
CA LEU A 85 14.15 -10.05 -1.69
C LEU A 85 14.87 -11.30 -1.17
N GLY A 86 16.17 -11.22 -0.92
CA GLY A 86 17.03 -12.38 -0.76
C GLY A 86 17.33 -13.10 -2.07
N SER A 87 18.20 -14.10 -2.01
CA SER A 87 18.73 -14.81 -3.19
C SER A 87 17.73 -15.75 -3.88
N SER A 88 16.62 -16.06 -3.23
CA SER A 88 15.66 -17.08 -3.70
C SER A 88 14.24 -16.55 -3.84
N ALA A 89 14.12 -15.22 -3.96
CA ALA A 89 12.84 -14.53 -4.07
C ALA A 89 12.03 -15.04 -5.26
N SER A 90 10.72 -15.16 -5.07
CA SER A 90 9.78 -15.50 -6.13
C SER A 90 8.44 -14.84 -5.91
N ILE A 91 7.70 -14.61 -6.98
CA ILE A 91 6.33 -14.10 -6.95
C ILE A 91 5.48 -14.89 -7.94
N ARG A 92 4.27 -15.26 -7.52
CA ARG A 92 3.30 -16.00 -8.33
C ARG A 92 1.87 -15.52 -8.04
N VAL A 93 0.98 -15.74 -9.00
CA VAL A 93 -0.47 -15.65 -8.77
C VAL A 93 -0.91 -16.87 -7.95
N VAL A 94 -1.72 -16.67 -6.91
CA VAL A 94 -2.27 -17.77 -6.10
C VAL A 94 -3.76 -17.99 -6.34
N ALA A 95 -4.50 -16.93 -6.67
CA ALA A 95 -5.89 -16.96 -7.08
C ALA A 95 -6.15 -15.83 -8.08
N SER A 96 -7.04 -16.05 -9.06
CA SER A 96 -7.41 -15.03 -10.04
C SER A 96 -8.82 -15.23 -10.57
N ASN A 97 -9.50 -14.13 -10.86
CA ASN A 97 -10.81 -14.08 -11.51
C ASN A 97 -10.89 -12.80 -12.36
N PRO A 98 -10.69 -12.88 -13.68
CA PRO A 98 -10.67 -11.70 -14.54
C PRO A 98 -12.01 -10.96 -14.61
N GLY A 99 -13.12 -11.61 -14.22
CA GLY A 99 -14.45 -11.02 -14.24
C GLY A 99 -14.86 -10.31 -12.95
N PHE A 100 -14.07 -10.40 -11.88
CA PHE A 100 -14.42 -9.85 -10.57
C PHE A 100 -13.18 -9.31 -9.85
N ALA A 101 -13.19 -8.05 -9.44
CA ALA A 101 -12.14 -7.42 -8.65
C ALA A 101 -12.23 -7.84 -7.16
N PHE A 102 -12.07 -9.14 -6.92
CA PHE A 102 -12.30 -9.77 -5.60
C PHE A 102 -11.18 -9.50 -4.57
N ALA A 103 -10.02 -9.01 -5.02
CA ALA A 103 -8.82 -8.82 -4.22
C ALA A 103 -8.31 -7.38 -4.35
N HIS A 104 -8.96 -6.46 -3.64
CA HIS A 104 -8.66 -5.03 -3.68
C HIS A 104 -8.01 -4.58 -2.36
N GLU A 105 -8.71 -4.72 -1.24
CA GLU A 105 -8.43 -3.97 -0.02
C GLU A 105 -8.51 -4.82 1.28
N ALA A 106 -8.31 -4.22 2.45
CA ALA A 106 -8.38 -4.86 3.78
C ALA A 106 -7.57 -6.16 3.98
N PRO A 107 -6.32 -6.29 3.51
CA PRO A 107 -5.56 -7.52 3.72
C PRO A 107 -5.21 -7.68 5.21
N ILE A 108 -5.78 -8.70 5.87
CA ILE A 108 -5.49 -9.07 7.26
C ILE A 108 -5.02 -10.51 7.31
N TRP A 109 -3.82 -10.75 7.83
CA TRP A 109 -3.35 -12.11 8.11
C TRP A 109 -3.74 -12.52 9.54
N LEU A 110 -4.37 -13.68 9.69
CA LEU A 110 -4.72 -14.28 10.97
C LEU A 110 -3.77 -15.44 11.28
N PRO A 111 -2.77 -15.26 12.17
CA PRO A 111 -1.76 -16.30 12.43
C PRO A 111 -2.33 -17.62 12.97
N ALA A 112 -3.45 -17.54 13.71
CA ALA A 112 -4.06 -18.70 14.36
C ALA A 112 -4.60 -19.74 13.37
N THR A 113 -5.02 -19.30 12.17
CA THR A 113 -5.56 -20.17 11.11
C THR A 113 -4.71 -20.17 9.85
N ASP A 114 -3.67 -19.32 9.80
CA ASP A 114 -2.85 -19.03 8.61
C ASP A 114 -3.68 -18.59 7.40
N GLU A 115 -4.75 -17.84 7.65
CA GLU A 115 -5.65 -17.30 6.63
C GLU A 115 -5.37 -15.82 6.37
N VAL A 116 -5.59 -15.38 5.13
CA VAL A 116 -5.58 -13.96 4.77
C VAL A 116 -6.97 -13.55 4.33
N PHE A 117 -7.54 -12.57 5.02
CA PHE A 117 -8.82 -11.93 4.72
C PHE A 117 -8.57 -10.69 3.88
N PHE A 118 -9.52 -10.32 3.03
CA PHE A 118 -9.46 -9.13 2.17
C PHE A 118 -10.85 -8.80 1.62
N ALA A 119 -11.02 -7.58 1.12
CA ALA A 119 -12.23 -7.08 0.50
C ALA A 119 -12.08 -6.94 -1.02
N SER A 120 -13.18 -7.16 -1.73
CA SER A 120 -13.32 -6.81 -3.14
C SER A 120 -13.45 -5.29 -3.30
N ASN A 121 -13.22 -4.80 -4.51
CA ASN A 121 -13.36 -3.38 -4.84
C ASN A 121 -14.75 -2.84 -4.43
N ASP A 122 -14.79 -1.72 -3.72
CA ASP A 122 -16.00 -1.00 -3.32
C ASP A 122 -16.36 0.04 -4.38
N GLY A 123 -16.91 -0.45 -5.49
CA GLY A 123 -17.34 0.33 -6.63
C GLY A 123 -16.83 -0.21 -7.95
N GLY A 124 -17.27 0.46 -9.02
CA GLY A 124 -16.82 0.20 -10.38
C GLY A 124 -17.37 -1.10 -11.01
N PRO A 125 -17.23 -1.25 -12.34
CA PRO A 125 -17.86 -2.36 -13.07
C PRO A 125 -17.40 -3.74 -12.64
N LEU A 126 -16.14 -3.88 -12.23
CA LEU A 126 -15.57 -5.16 -11.79
C LEU A 126 -15.76 -5.43 -10.30
N GLY A 127 -16.15 -4.44 -9.48
CA GLY A 127 -16.41 -4.64 -8.05
C GLY A 127 -17.77 -5.28 -7.77
N PHE A 128 -18.69 -5.27 -8.75
CA PHE A 128 -20.10 -5.67 -8.59
C PHE A 128 -20.78 -5.08 -7.36
N SER A 129 -20.37 -3.86 -7.01
CA SER A 129 -20.84 -3.12 -5.85
C SER A 129 -21.11 -1.67 -6.27
N ASP A 130 -22.19 -1.11 -5.73
CA ASP A 130 -22.70 0.22 -6.07
C ASP A 130 -23.59 0.71 -4.92
N ILE A 131 -24.45 1.71 -5.16
CA ILE A 131 -25.34 2.20 -4.11
C ILE A 131 -26.33 1.13 -3.61
N ASP A 132 -26.70 0.17 -4.44
CA ASP A 132 -27.71 -0.87 -4.17
C ASP A 132 -27.08 -2.22 -3.77
N HIS A 133 -25.83 -2.47 -4.17
CA HIS A 133 -25.12 -3.74 -3.96
C HIS A 133 -23.88 -3.56 -3.07
N ASN A 134 -23.74 -4.39 -2.04
CA ASN A 134 -22.57 -4.37 -1.16
C ASN A 134 -21.36 -5.09 -1.79
N ASN A 135 -20.14 -4.69 -1.43
CA ASN A 135 -18.95 -5.44 -1.79
C ASN A 135 -18.79 -6.72 -0.94
N GLN A 136 -17.83 -7.58 -1.32
CA GLN A 136 -17.61 -8.88 -0.69
C GLN A 136 -16.30 -8.90 0.09
N VAL A 137 -16.34 -9.43 1.32
CA VAL A 137 -15.14 -9.80 2.06
C VAL A 137 -14.92 -11.30 1.94
N SER A 138 -13.69 -11.71 1.68
CA SER A 138 -13.28 -13.08 1.40
C SER A 138 -11.98 -13.42 2.12
N LYS A 139 -11.60 -14.70 2.08
CA LYS A 139 -10.32 -15.19 2.59
C LYS A 139 -9.72 -16.29 1.73
N ILE A 140 -8.41 -16.48 1.87
CA ILE A 140 -7.65 -17.65 1.38
C ILE A 140 -6.92 -18.35 2.54
N ASP A 141 -6.71 -19.66 2.43
CA ASP A 141 -5.89 -20.48 3.35
C ASP A 141 -4.46 -20.58 2.80
N LEU A 142 -3.47 -20.02 3.51
CA LEU A 142 -2.06 -20.11 3.07
C LEU A 142 -1.49 -21.53 3.19
N GLY A 143 -2.09 -22.40 4.00
CA GLY A 143 -1.81 -23.82 4.01
C GLY A 143 -2.23 -24.51 2.71
N GLU A 144 -3.36 -24.10 2.10
CA GLU A 144 -3.78 -24.55 0.77
C GLU A 144 -2.79 -24.07 -0.30
N VAL A 145 -2.38 -22.80 -0.21
CA VAL A 145 -1.36 -22.22 -1.10
C VAL A 145 -0.05 -23.03 -1.03
N ALA A 146 0.43 -23.37 0.18
CA ALA A 146 1.64 -24.15 0.35
C ALA A 146 1.53 -25.55 -0.29
N ARG A 147 0.43 -26.27 -0.03
CA ARG A 147 0.18 -27.60 -0.64
C ARG A 147 0.14 -27.54 -2.17
N ALA A 148 -0.53 -26.52 -2.72
CA ALA A 148 -0.61 -26.32 -4.17
C ALA A 148 0.75 -25.93 -4.77
N ALA A 149 1.54 -25.11 -4.07
CA ALA A 149 2.90 -24.75 -4.47
C ALA A 149 3.80 -25.99 -4.56
N ASP A 150 3.79 -26.84 -3.53
CA ASP A 150 4.57 -28.09 -3.47
C ASP A 150 4.17 -29.04 -4.60
N ALA A 151 2.87 -29.15 -4.88
CA ALA A 151 2.36 -29.98 -5.98
C ALA A 151 2.79 -29.46 -7.36
N SER A 152 2.86 -28.13 -7.55
CA SER A 152 3.27 -27.54 -8.83
C SER A 152 4.76 -27.71 -9.14
N LYS A 153 5.60 -27.94 -8.11
CA LYS A 153 7.07 -28.02 -8.22
C LYS A 153 7.70 -26.80 -8.92
N SER A 154 6.99 -25.68 -8.93
CA SER A 154 7.38 -24.44 -9.57
C SER A 154 7.28 -23.32 -8.54
N LYS A 155 8.22 -22.37 -8.60
CA LYS A 155 8.18 -21.18 -7.75
C LYS A 155 7.32 -20.04 -8.31
N THR A 156 6.96 -20.14 -9.59
CA THR A 156 6.38 -19.00 -10.34
C THR A 156 5.11 -19.36 -11.09
N SER A 157 4.82 -20.64 -11.26
CA SER A 157 3.57 -21.08 -11.92
C SER A 157 2.36 -20.62 -11.11
N PRO A 158 1.31 -20.10 -11.77
CA PRO A 158 0.07 -19.75 -11.11
C PRO A 158 -0.55 -20.93 -10.37
N LEU A 159 -1.17 -20.65 -9.23
CA LEU A 159 -2.02 -21.58 -8.49
C LEU A 159 -3.49 -21.18 -8.65
N ASN A 160 -4.38 -22.05 -8.17
CA ASN A 160 -5.82 -21.81 -8.16
C ASN A 160 -6.40 -22.23 -6.81
N VAL A 161 -6.07 -21.48 -5.76
CA VAL A 161 -6.59 -21.76 -4.41
C VAL A 161 -7.99 -21.22 -4.23
N THR A 162 -8.70 -21.81 -3.26
CA THR A 162 -10.08 -21.45 -2.96
C THR A 162 -10.16 -20.08 -2.30
N VAL A 163 -11.01 -19.20 -2.85
CA VAL A 163 -11.40 -17.93 -2.24
C VAL A 163 -12.75 -18.13 -1.56
N THR A 164 -12.79 -17.98 -0.24
CA THR A 164 -13.98 -18.25 0.56
C THR A 164 -14.62 -16.93 1.02
N PRO A 165 -15.86 -16.62 0.61
CA PRO A 165 -16.55 -15.41 1.05
C PRO A 165 -17.01 -15.52 2.51
N LEU A 166 -17.05 -14.37 3.20
CA LEU A 166 -17.61 -14.23 4.54
C LEU A 166 -19.08 -13.78 4.46
N ALA A 167 -19.89 -14.29 5.37
CA ALA A 167 -21.27 -13.86 5.54
C ALA A 167 -21.35 -12.73 6.59
N LEU A 168 -21.08 -11.50 6.17
CA LEU A 168 -21.06 -10.36 7.08
C LEU A 168 -22.47 -9.80 7.32
N PRO A 169 -22.80 -9.35 8.56
CA PRO A 169 -24.12 -8.82 8.89
C PRO A 169 -24.33 -7.42 8.30
N SER A 170 -25.60 -6.99 8.24
CA SER A 170 -26.03 -5.76 7.57
C SER A 170 -25.35 -4.44 8.01
N PRO A 171 -24.80 -4.26 9.23
CA PRO A 171 -24.06 -3.03 9.55
C PRO A 171 -22.75 -2.88 8.75
N VAL A 172 -22.21 -3.96 8.20
CA VAL A 172 -20.93 -3.96 7.48
C VAL A 172 -21.19 -3.68 6.00
N GLN A 173 -20.88 -2.46 5.56
CA GLN A 173 -21.23 -1.96 4.23
C GLN A 173 -20.02 -1.30 3.55
N MET A 174 -19.66 -1.79 2.36
CA MET A 174 -18.52 -1.33 1.58
C MET A 174 -17.23 -1.40 2.40
N THR A 175 -16.85 -2.62 2.83
CA THR A 175 -15.60 -2.81 3.56
C THR A 175 -14.45 -2.39 2.67
N ASN A 176 -13.68 -1.42 3.13
CA ASN A 176 -12.50 -0.96 2.41
C ASN A 176 -11.28 -1.53 3.14
N GLY A 177 -10.74 -0.86 4.16
CA GLY A 177 -9.56 -1.27 4.89
C GLY A 177 -9.82 -2.15 6.12
N GLY A 178 -8.72 -2.70 6.63
CA GLY A 178 -8.78 -3.68 7.70
C GLY A 178 -7.44 -3.89 8.41
N THR A 179 -7.50 -4.25 9.69
CA THR A 179 -6.31 -4.52 10.49
C THR A 179 -6.59 -5.52 11.62
N GLY A 180 -5.51 -5.95 12.28
CA GLY A 180 -5.55 -6.85 13.41
C GLY A 180 -4.82 -8.17 13.16
N PRO A 181 -5.20 -9.24 13.90
CA PRO A 181 -6.35 -9.29 14.79
C PRO A 181 -6.24 -8.37 16.03
N PHE A 182 -7.36 -7.92 16.58
CA PHE A 182 -7.48 -7.19 17.85
C PHE A 182 -8.26 -8.04 18.84
N HIS A 183 -7.60 -8.59 19.86
CA HIS A 183 -8.18 -9.61 20.75
C HIS A 183 -8.80 -10.78 19.97
N GLY A 184 -8.12 -11.24 18.92
CA GLY A 184 -8.58 -12.35 18.05
C GLY A 184 -9.67 -11.99 17.04
N GLN A 185 -10.14 -10.74 16.99
CA GLN A 185 -11.15 -10.27 16.03
C GLN A 185 -10.51 -9.46 14.91
N LEU A 186 -11.14 -9.41 13.74
CA LEU A 186 -10.77 -8.50 12.67
C LEU A 186 -11.29 -7.10 13.02
N ILE A 187 -10.50 -6.05 12.80
CA ILE A 187 -11.04 -4.68 12.70
C ILE A 187 -11.22 -4.38 11.23
N LEU A 188 -12.44 -4.04 10.83
CA LEU A 188 -12.74 -3.55 9.50
C LEU A 188 -13.21 -2.11 9.59
N VAL A 189 -12.83 -1.31 8.60
CA VAL A 189 -13.46 -0.02 8.35
C VAL A 189 -14.29 -0.10 7.07
N ASN A 190 -15.44 0.54 7.13
CA ASN A 190 -16.47 0.44 6.13
C ASN A 190 -16.75 1.83 5.57
N SER A 191 -16.68 1.96 4.24
CA SER A 191 -16.96 3.19 3.51
C SER A 191 -18.42 3.64 3.70
N GLY A 192 -19.34 2.74 4.07
CA GLY A 192 -20.78 3.00 4.14
C GLY A 192 -21.42 2.97 2.75
N ARG A 193 -22.76 2.96 2.68
CA ARG A 193 -23.49 2.82 1.40
C ARG A 193 -24.86 3.49 1.44
N GLY A 194 -25.08 4.45 0.55
CA GLY A 194 -26.28 5.28 0.57
C GLY A 194 -26.48 5.94 1.94
N GLN A 195 -27.58 5.61 2.62
CA GLN A 195 -27.90 6.10 3.97
C GLN A 195 -27.29 5.25 5.10
N LEU A 196 -26.71 4.09 4.79
CA LEU A 196 -26.06 3.23 5.77
C LEU A 196 -24.69 3.84 6.13
N PRO A 197 -24.41 4.11 7.42
CA PRO A 197 -23.27 4.93 7.81
C PRO A 197 -21.94 4.18 7.63
N PRO A 198 -20.84 4.89 7.32
CA PRO A 198 -19.50 4.36 7.43
C PRO A 198 -19.21 4.02 8.89
N ASN A 199 -18.41 2.98 9.16
CA ASN A 199 -18.17 2.57 10.55
C ASN A 199 -16.86 1.79 10.73
N VAL A 200 -16.41 1.75 11.99
CA VAL A 200 -15.35 0.86 12.48
C VAL A 200 -16.04 -0.31 13.20
N VAL A 201 -15.74 -1.54 12.81
CA VAL A 201 -16.36 -2.76 13.37
C VAL A 201 -15.33 -3.78 13.82
N LEU A 202 -15.65 -4.50 14.90
CA LEU A 202 -15.01 -5.78 15.21
C LEU A 202 -15.79 -6.89 14.54
N VAL A 203 -15.10 -7.83 13.89
CA VAL A 203 -15.70 -9.01 13.25
C VAL A 203 -15.03 -10.27 13.76
N ASN A 204 -15.83 -11.26 14.15
CA ASN A 204 -15.32 -12.59 14.44
C ASN A 204 -14.86 -13.25 13.11
N PRO A 205 -13.59 -13.68 12.98
CA PRO A 205 -13.12 -14.33 11.77
C PRO A 205 -13.80 -15.70 11.52
N ALA A 206 -14.32 -16.34 12.56
CA ALA A 206 -15.06 -17.59 12.45
C ALA A 206 -16.55 -17.36 12.17
N SER A 207 -17.15 -18.30 11.43
CA SER A 207 -18.61 -18.35 11.22
C SER A 207 -19.35 -18.37 12.57
N PRO A 208 -20.44 -17.59 12.73
CA PRO A 208 -21.21 -16.89 11.69
C PRO A 208 -20.76 -15.44 11.42
N ASN A 209 -19.49 -15.08 11.70
CA ASN A 209 -18.91 -13.77 11.42
C ASN A 209 -19.66 -12.58 12.06
N ASN A 210 -20.10 -12.77 13.31
CA ASN A 210 -20.75 -11.72 14.09
C ASN A 210 -19.90 -10.44 14.13
N ALA A 211 -20.56 -9.29 13.99
CA ALA A 211 -19.92 -7.98 13.99
C ALA A 211 -20.43 -7.09 15.14
N THR A 212 -19.55 -6.28 15.70
CA THR A 212 -19.86 -5.24 16.70
C THR A 212 -19.40 -3.89 16.19
N VAL A 213 -20.31 -2.95 15.99
CA VAL A 213 -19.99 -1.56 15.63
C VAL A 213 -19.34 -0.86 16.82
N LEU A 214 -18.17 -0.27 16.60
CA LEU A 214 -17.42 0.50 17.59
C LEU A 214 -17.69 2.00 17.48
N LEU A 215 -17.84 2.49 16.25
CA LEU A 215 -17.99 3.90 15.90
C LEU A 215 -18.61 4.01 14.51
N ASP A 216 -19.60 4.88 14.31
CA ASP A 216 -20.25 5.12 13.01
C ASP A 216 -20.50 6.62 12.70
N ASN A 217 -20.07 7.51 13.60
CA ASN A 217 -20.28 8.94 13.47
C ASN A 217 -19.21 9.76 14.24
N TYR A 218 -19.10 11.03 13.90
CA TYR A 218 -18.35 12.04 14.64
C TYR A 218 -19.33 13.05 15.26
N PHE A 219 -19.71 12.84 16.52
CA PHE A 219 -20.67 13.69 17.26
C PHE A 219 -22.00 13.92 16.50
N GLY A 220 -22.53 12.87 15.88
CA GLY A 220 -23.76 12.88 15.08
C GLY A 220 -23.57 13.24 13.61
N ARG A 221 -22.36 13.64 13.18
CA ARG A 221 -22.03 13.83 11.76
C ARG A 221 -21.56 12.51 11.16
N GLN A 222 -22.01 12.17 9.96
CA GLN A 222 -21.50 11.00 9.27
C GLN A 222 -20.09 11.24 8.75
N PHE A 223 -19.25 10.22 8.85
CA PHE A 223 -18.01 10.12 8.08
C PHE A 223 -18.31 10.18 6.57
N ASN A 224 -17.31 10.56 5.77
CA ASN A 224 -17.44 10.59 4.32
C ASN A 224 -17.46 9.16 3.77
N SER A 225 -16.35 8.45 3.91
CA SER A 225 -16.17 7.02 3.65
C SER A 225 -14.84 6.61 4.26
N LEU A 226 -14.89 5.76 5.30
CA LEU A 226 -13.69 5.29 5.97
C LEU A 226 -12.92 4.36 5.05
N ASN A 227 -11.61 4.58 4.93
CA ASN A 227 -10.80 3.89 3.93
C ASN A 227 -9.81 2.90 4.58
N ASP A 228 -8.75 3.33 5.26
CA ASP A 228 -7.78 2.40 5.87
C ASP A 228 -7.66 2.58 7.40
N VAL A 229 -7.12 1.57 8.09
CA VAL A 229 -7.09 1.48 9.55
C VAL A 229 -5.84 0.76 10.09
N LYS A 230 -5.27 1.25 11.21
CA LYS A 230 -4.21 0.56 11.95
C LYS A 230 -4.37 0.68 13.46
N ILE A 231 -3.93 -0.37 14.17
CA ILE A 231 -3.85 -0.38 15.62
C ILE A 231 -2.45 0.06 16.06
N HIS A 232 -2.40 1.03 16.96
CA HIS A 232 -1.18 1.40 17.66
C HIS A 232 -0.83 0.34 18.71
N ARG A 233 0.20 -0.46 18.41
CA ARG A 233 0.59 -1.66 19.17
C ARG A 233 0.79 -1.44 20.67
N GLN A 234 1.30 -0.29 21.08
CA GLN A 234 1.63 -0.02 22.49
C GLN A 234 0.43 0.47 23.30
N SER A 235 -0.59 1.06 22.66
CA SER A 235 -1.74 1.67 23.37
C SER A 235 -3.09 1.06 23.03
N GLY A 236 -3.19 0.25 21.97
CA GLY A 236 -4.45 -0.30 21.47
C GLY A 236 -5.34 0.72 20.76
N THR A 237 -4.89 1.98 20.67
CA THR A 237 -5.56 3.02 19.89
C THR A 237 -5.75 2.59 18.43
N ILE A 238 -6.90 2.92 17.86
CA ILE A 238 -7.21 2.68 16.45
C ILE A 238 -7.07 4.00 15.70
N PHE A 239 -6.23 4.03 14.66
CA PHE A 239 -6.14 5.15 13.72
C PHE A 239 -6.79 4.77 12.40
N PHE A 240 -7.55 5.67 11.78
CA PHE A 240 -8.20 5.42 10.50
C PHE A 240 -8.31 6.68 9.66
N THR A 241 -8.40 6.49 8.34
CA THR A 241 -8.57 7.58 7.36
C THR A 241 -10.03 7.73 6.96
N ASP A 242 -10.49 8.98 6.84
CA ASP A 242 -11.78 9.34 6.26
C ASP A 242 -11.55 10.16 4.99
N VAL A 243 -12.11 9.70 3.89
CA VAL A 243 -11.86 10.21 2.53
C VAL A 243 -13.17 10.16 1.75
N ILE A 244 -13.20 10.75 0.55
CA ILE A 244 -14.44 10.98 -0.21
C ILE A 244 -14.73 9.91 -1.28
N TYR A 245 -14.10 8.73 -1.24
CA TYR A 245 -14.24 7.72 -2.29
C TYR A 245 -15.68 7.24 -2.50
N GLY A 246 -16.50 7.14 -1.45
CA GLY A 246 -17.90 6.79 -1.61
C GLY A 246 -18.68 7.74 -2.52
N PHE A 247 -18.33 9.03 -2.48
CA PHE A 247 -18.86 10.02 -3.40
C PHE A 247 -18.26 9.87 -4.82
N LEU A 248 -16.94 9.70 -4.91
CA LEU A 248 -16.22 9.56 -6.19
C LEU A 248 -16.58 8.27 -6.96
N ASN A 249 -17.04 7.25 -6.26
CA ASN A 249 -17.45 5.95 -6.80
C ASN A 249 -18.98 5.79 -6.82
N HIS A 250 -19.74 6.87 -6.59
CA HIS A 250 -21.20 6.94 -6.72
C HIS A 250 -22.03 6.06 -5.77
N PHE A 251 -21.46 5.52 -4.69
CA PHE A 251 -22.20 4.72 -3.72
C PHE A 251 -22.57 5.49 -2.43
N ARG A 252 -22.14 6.75 -2.30
CA ARG A 252 -22.55 7.70 -1.25
C ARG A 252 -22.81 9.10 -1.80
N GLY A 253 -23.54 9.90 -1.03
CA GLY A 253 -23.80 11.31 -1.33
C GLY A 253 -22.56 12.20 -1.16
N PRO A 254 -22.68 13.50 -1.50
CA PRO A 254 -21.59 14.46 -1.33
C PRO A 254 -21.00 14.47 0.09
N PRO A 255 -19.68 14.68 0.24
CA PRO A 255 -19.01 14.67 1.53
C PRO A 255 -19.49 15.82 2.44
N LEU A 256 -19.52 15.56 3.75
CA LEU A 256 -20.00 16.51 4.77
C LEU A 256 -18.90 16.93 5.75
N MET A 257 -17.73 16.31 5.66
CA MET A 257 -16.58 16.57 6.52
C MET A 257 -15.30 16.70 5.68
N PRO A 258 -14.24 17.35 6.18
CA PRO A 258 -12.93 17.34 5.53
C PRO A 258 -12.33 15.92 5.53
N SER A 259 -11.52 15.60 4.52
CA SER A 259 -10.72 14.38 4.51
C SER A 259 -9.61 14.44 5.56
N GLN A 260 -9.60 13.53 6.53
CA GLN A 260 -8.74 13.63 7.73
C GLN A 260 -8.38 12.25 8.29
N VAL A 261 -7.38 12.24 9.17
CA VAL A 261 -7.01 11.06 9.95
C VAL A 261 -7.56 11.18 11.36
N TYR A 262 -8.22 10.13 11.83
CA TYR A 262 -8.86 10.07 13.11
C TYR A 262 -8.21 9.03 14.02
N HIS A 263 -8.41 9.24 15.31
CA HIS A 263 -8.07 8.38 16.42
C HIS A 263 -9.35 7.91 17.10
N LEU A 264 -9.43 6.63 17.47
CA LEU A 264 -10.47 6.04 18.29
C LEU A 264 -9.84 5.27 19.45
N ASP A 265 -10.22 5.62 20.67
CA ASP A 265 -10.01 4.80 21.86
C ASP A 265 -11.05 3.66 21.87
N PRO A 266 -10.65 2.38 21.75
CA PRO A 266 -11.59 1.27 21.67
C PRO A 266 -12.34 1.01 22.99
N THR A 267 -11.84 1.50 24.12
CA THR A 267 -12.46 1.32 25.45
C THR A 267 -13.42 2.48 25.75
N THR A 268 -12.96 3.73 25.62
CA THR A 268 -13.76 4.89 25.99
C THR A 268 -14.64 5.42 24.86
N ARG A 269 -14.47 4.89 23.63
CA ARG A 269 -15.14 5.33 22.41
C ARG A 269 -14.93 6.80 22.07
N ARG A 270 -13.91 7.43 22.67
CA ARG A 270 -13.52 8.79 22.35
C ARG A 270 -12.85 8.81 20.98
N VAL A 271 -13.38 9.65 20.11
CA VAL A 271 -12.87 9.91 18.76
C VAL A 271 -12.35 11.34 18.66
N LYS A 272 -11.25 11.53 17.94
CA LYS A 272 -10.72 12.86 17.61
C LYS A 272 -9.91 12.84 16.31
N VAL A 273 -9.74 14.01 15.71
CA VAL A 273 -8.82 14.21 14.59
C VAL A 273 -7.38 14.23 15.10
N VAL A 274 -6.46 13.61 14.38
CA VAL A 274 -5.02 13.60 14.70
C VAL A 274 -4.14 14.16 13.60
N ALA A 275 -4.64 14.24 12.36
CA ALA A 275 -3.95 14.87 11.23
C ALA A 275 -4.95 15.39 10.19
N ASP A 276 -4.61 16.49 9.54
CA ASP A 276 -5.37 17.11 8.45
C ASP A 276 -4.45 17.65 7.33
N GLY A 277 -5.04 18.38 6.36
CA GLY A 277 -4.31 18.99 5.25
C GLY A 277 -3.97 18.03 4.12
N PHE A 278 -4.67 16.91 4.02
CA PHE A 278 -4.60 15.97 2.90
C PHE A 278 -5.65 16.32 1.85
N ASP A 279 -5.40 15.93 0.60
CA ASP A 279 -6.45 15.92 -0.41
C ASP A 279 -7.31 14.66 -0.23
N LYS A 280 -6.68 13.48 -0.31
CA LYS A 280 -7.33 12.17 -0.12
C LYS A 280 -6.42 11.24 0.71
N PRO A 281 -6.47 11.29 2.06
CA PRO A 281 -5.73 10.38 2.91
C PRO A 281 -6.27 8.96 2.69
N ASN A 282 -5.38 8.02 2.43
CA ASN A 282 -5.72 6.65 2.08
C ASN A 282 -4.99 5.70 3.04
N GLY A 283 -3.95 4.98 2.58
CA GLY A 283 -3.27 3.99 3.38
C GLY A 283 -2.61 4.56 4.62
N VAL A 284 -2.72 3.86 5.74
CA VAL A 284 -2.08 4.21 7.01
C VAL A 284 -1.17 3.09 7.49
N ALA A 285 0.04 3.45 7.90
CA ALA A 285 0.97 2.52 8.54
C ALA A 285 1.67 3.16 9.73
N LEU A 286 2.06 2.35 10.71
CA LEU A 286 2.76 2.80 11.92
C LEU A 286 4.10 2.09 12.02
N SER A 287 5.12 2.77 12.54
CA SER A 287 6.38 2.11 12.88
C SER A 287 6.18 1.11 14.01
N GLN A 288 7.02 0.07 14.05
CA GLN A 288 6.95 -0.98 15.07
C GLN A 288 7.04 -0.42 16.51
N ASP A 289 7.81 0.65 16.71
CA ASP A 289 7.97 1.31 18.00
C ASP A 289 6.83 2.30 18.34
N GLY A 290 5.86 2.47 17.44
CA GLY A 290 4.69 3.33 17.63
C GLY A 290 4.98 4.83 17.57
N LYS A 291 6.16 5.25 17.10
CA LYS A 291 6.58 6.65 17.13
C LYS A 291 6.36 7.40 15.83
N SER A 292 6.20 6.70 14.72
CA SER A 292 6.00 7.29 13.40
C SER A 292 4.74 6.76 12.74
N ALA A 293 4.03 7.63 12.04
CA ALA A 293 2.93 7.28 11.15
C ALA A 293 3.29 7.64 9.71
N PHE A 294 2.77 6.85 8.76
CA PHE A 294 2.89 7.06 7.33
C PHE A 294 1.49 7.09 6.75
N ILE A 295 1.18 8.13 5.98
CA ILE A 295 -0.13 8.34 5.36
C ILE A 295 0.06 8.58 3.87
N ALA A 296 -0.55 7.73 3.05
CA ALA A 296 -0.63 7.96 1.62
C ALA A 296 -1.68 9.03 1.31
N ASP A 297 -1.35 9.95 0.40
CA ASP A 297 -2.28 10.95 -0.13
C ASP A 297 -2.44 10.71 -1.64
N THR A 298 -3.64 10.32 -2.03
CA THR A 298 -4.00 9.89 -3.39
C THR A 298 -4.67 10.98 -4.20
N GLY A 299 -4.44 12.25 -3.85
CA GLY A 299 -5.15 13.38 -4.46
C GLY A 299 -5.14 13.42 -5.99
N SER A 300 -4.08 12.91 -6.62
CA SER A 300 -3.94 12.71 -8.07
C SER A 300 -5.02 11.81 -8.70
N SER A 301 -5.66 10.94 -7.92
CA SER A 301 -6.79 10.10 -8.33
C SER A 301 -8.11 10.81 -8.01
N GLY A 302 -8.88 11.16 -9.04
CA GLY A 302 -10.11 11.97 -8.89
C GLY A 302 -11.42 11.23 -9.12
N GLY A 303 -11.39 9.92 -9.42
CA GLY A 303 -12.59 9.17 -9.78
C GLY A 303 -13.31 9.81 -10.97
N PHE A 304 -14.63 10.04 -10.87
CA PHE A 304 -15.40 10.69 -11.95
C PHE A 304 -14.96 12.13 -12.27
N LEU A 305 -14.19 12.78 -11.39
CA LEU A 305 -13.63 14.11 -11.63
C LEU A 305 -12.39 14.07 -12.55
N GLY A 306 -11.87 12.88 -12.85
CA GLY A 306 -10.67 12.66 -13.65
C GLY A 306 -9.40 12.74 -12.82
N ASN A 307 -8.34 12.11 -13.31
CA ASN A 307 -7.03 12.14 -12.65
C ASN A 307 -6.32 13.46 -12.93
N ASN A 308 -5.62 13.98 -11.92
CA ASN A 308 -4.79 15.17 -12.05
C ASN A 308 -3.40 14.90 -11.46
N GLN A 309 -2.44 14.55 -12.32
CA GLN A 309 -1.07 14.18 -11.91
C GLN A 309 -0.24 15.34 -11.31
N THR A 310 -0.81 16.55 -11.19
CA THR A 310 -0.18 17.64 -10.44
C THR A 310 -0.55 17.64 -8.95
N GLU A 311 -1.53 16.84 -8.54
CA GLU A 311 -1.99 16.69 -7.16
C GLU A 311 -1.20 15.59 -6.42
N PRO A 312 -1.36 15.41 -5.09
CA PRO A 312 -0.58 14.44 -4.34
C PRO A 312 -0.67 13.00 -4.88
N ALA A 313 0.50 12.37 -5.02
CA ALA A 313 0.68 10.93 -5.15
C ALA A 313 1.78 10.51 -4.16
N THR A 314 1.65 11.02 -2.94
CA THR A 314 2.76 11.21 -2.00
C THR A 314 2.46 10.46 -0.71
N ILE A 315 3.45 9.79 -0.15
CA ILE A 315 3.42 9.27 1.21
C ILE A 315 4.06 10.31 2.12
N TYR A 316 3.33 10.72 3.16
CA TYR A 316 3.81 11.63 4.20
C TYR A 316 4.13 10.85 5.48
N ALA A 317 5.23 11.21 6.13
CA ALA A 317 5.56 10.72 7.47
C ALA A 317 5.26 11.77 8.54
N PHE A 318 4.97 11.29 9.75
CA PHE A 318 4.66 12.08 10.93
C PHE A 318 5.30 11.46 12.17
N ASP A 319 5.58 12.27 13.16
CA ASP A 319 5.86 11.81 14.52
C ASP A 319 4.55 11.70 15.30
N ILE A 320 4.40 10.66 16.11
CA ILE A 320 3.22 10.46 16.95
C ILE A 320 3.54 10.99 18.35
N ASP A 321 2.82 12.03 18.77
CA ASP A 321 2.96 12.54 20.14
C ASP A 321 2.51 11.48 21.16
N PRO A 322 3.34 11.11 22.14
CA PRO A 322 3.07 9.96 23.01
C PRO A 322 1.94 10.21 24.04
N THR A 323 1.51 11.46 24.22
CA THR A 323 0.47 11.82 25.19
C THR A 323 -0.87 12.03 24.50
N THR A 324 -0.85 12.78 23.40
CA THR A 324 -2.03 13.22 22.68
C THR A 324 -2.31 12.35 21.46
N PHE A 325 -1.38 11.51 21.00
CA PHE A 325 -1.49 10.76 19.74
C PHE A 325 -1.67 11.64 18.49
N ALA A 326 -1.46 12.96 18.61
CA ALA A 326 -1.47 13.85 17.46
C ALA A 326 -0.32 13.52 16.52
N PHE A 327 -0.56 13.60 15.21
CA PHE A 327 0.48 13.44 14.22
C PHE A 327 1.12 14.80 13.96
N THR A 328 2.43 14.88 14.19
CA THR A 328 3.20 16.12 14.18
C THR A 328 4.36 16.01 13.18
N HIS A 329 5.00 17.14 12.87
CA HIS A 329 6.16 17.19 11.95
C HIS A 329 5.92 16.49 10.60
N ARG A 330 4.80 16.83 9.95
CA ARG A 330 4.49 16.36 8.59
C ARG A 330 5.69 16.59 7.68
N ARG A 331 6.14 15.53 7.03
CA ARG A 331 7.25 15.57 6.08
C ARG A 331 6.96 14.65 4.90
N VAL A 332 7.43 15.02 3.72
CA VAL A 332 7.41 14.12 2.56
C VAL A 332 8.31 12.93 2.89
N PHE A 333 7.80 11.73 2.68
CA PHE A 333 8.57 10.50 2.78
C PHE A 333 8.92 9.97 1.38
N ALA A 334 7.90 9.78 0.53
CA ALA A 334 8.09 9.27 -0.82
C ALA A 334 7.06 9.86 -1.79
N TYR A 335 7.42 9.96 -3.07
CA TYR A 335 6.52 10.28 -4.17
C TYR A 335 6.55 9.11 -5.16
N VAL A 336 5.39 8.55 -5.50
CA VAL A 336 5.33 7.36 -6.36
C VAL A 336 5.54 7.73 -7.82
N ASP A 337 6.16 6.84 -8.59
CA ASP A 337 6.41 7.12 -10.01
C ASP A 337 5.24 6.72 -10.93
N THR A 338 4.33 5.83 -10.49
CA THR A 338 3.20 5.33 -11.28
C THR A 338 1.92 5.33 -10.44
N GLY A 339 0.88 6.00 -10.94
CA GLY A 339 -0.42 6.12 -10.28
C GLY A 339 -0.33 6.89 -8.95
N VAL A 340 -0.85 6.31 -7.89
CA VAL A 340 -0.86 6.83 -6.52
C VAL A 340 -0.44 5.74 -5.53
N ALA A 341 0.05 6.12 -4.35
CA ALA A 341 0.23 5.17 -3.24
C ALA A 341 -1.14 4.91 -2.59
N ASP A 342 -1.52 3.65 -2.48
CA ASP A 342 -2.79 3.22 -1.88
C ASP A 342 -2.51 2.66 -0.48
N GLY A 343 -2.76 1.37 -0.21
CA GLY A 343 -2.41 0.72 1.05
C GLY A 343 -0.91 0.71 1.35
N VAL A 344 -0.54 0.99 2.62
CA VAL A 344 0.86 1.10 3.08
C VAL A 344 1.18 0.05 4.15
N GLN A 345 2.38 -0.55 4.09
CA GLN A 345 2.91 -1.46 5.12
C GLN A 345 4.39 -1.17 5.42
N LEU A 346 4.86 -1.64 6.58
CA LEU A 346 6.27 -1.59 6.96
C LEU A 346 6.81 -2.99 7.25
N ASP A 347 8.08 -3.22 6.91
CA ASP A 347 8.81 -4.39 7.39
C ASP A 347 9.57 -4.14 8.70
N THR A 348 10.16 -5.20 9.24
CA THR A 348 10.97 -5.17 10.48
C THR A 348 12.27 -4.36 10.39
N GLN A 349 12.68 -3.91 9.19
CA GLN A 349 13.83 -3.02 9.00
C GLN A 349 13.42 -1.55 8.83
N GLY A 350 12.11 -1.27 8.85
CA GLY A 350 11.56 0.07 8.64
C GLY A 350 11.50 0.47 7.17
N ASN A 351 11.62 -0.47 6.23
CA ASN A 351 11.30 -0.20 4.83
C ASN A 351 9.78 -0.06 4.71
N VAL A 352 9.34 0.87 3.86
CA VAL A 352 7.94 1.19 3.61
C VAL A 352 7.54 0.64 2.24
N TYR A 353 6.39 -0.02 2.18
CA TYR A 353 5.84 -0.64 0.99
C TYR A 353 4.49 0.00 0.71
N ALA A 354 4.18 0.28 -0.56
CA ALA A 354 2.85 0.74 -0.95
C ALA A 354 2.35 0.05 -2.21
N GLY A 355 1.05 -0.25 -2.25
CA GLY A 355 0.35 -0.53 -3.49
C GLY A 355 0.36 0.71 -4.40
N THR A 356 0.62 0.51 -5.69
CA THR A 356 0.77 1.55 -6.70
C THR A 356 0.24 1.10 -8.06
N GLY A 357 0.24 1.99 -9.06
CA GLY A 357 -0.35 1.73 -10.38
C GLY A 357 0.33 0.63 -11.22
N ASP A 358 1.54 0.19 -10.87
CA ASP A 358 2.25 -0.90 -11.56
C ASP A 358 2.60 -2.10 -10.66
N GLY A 359 2.09 -2.13 -9.44
CA GLY A 359 2.35 -3.19 -8.45
C GLY A 359 2.69 -2.59 -7.09
N VAL A 360 3.76 -3.06 -6.45
CA VAL A 360 4.19 -2.56 -5.14
C VAL A 360 5.54 -1.89 -5.24
N GLN A 361 5.67 -0.69 -4.68
CA GLN A 361 6.95 0.01 -4.56
C GLN A 361 7.47 -0.06 -3.13
N VAL A 362 8.81 -0.12 -2.99
CA VAL A 362 9.48 -0.26 -1.69
C VAL A 362 10.53 0.82 -1.52
N TRP A 363 10.43 1.56 -0.43
CA TRP A 363 11.42 2.55 -0.03
C TRP A 363 12.11 2.13 1.26
N ASP A 364 13.39 2.48 1.40
CA ASP A 364 14.07 2.36 2.68
C ASP A 364 13.51 3.36 3.70
N LYS A 365 13.93 3.24 4.96
CA LYS A 365 13.51 4.15 6.05
C LYS A 365 13.83 5.64 5.82
N ALA A 366 14.66 5.96 4.84
CA ALA A 366 15.00 7.33 4.47
C ALA A 366 14.17 7.85 3.27
N GLY A 367 13.30 7.03 2.69
CA GLY A 367 12.49 7.37 1.52
C GLY A 367 13.19 7.11 0.17
N THR A 368 14.31 6.38 0.16
CA THR A 368 15.02 6.01 -1.08
C THR A 368 14.34 4.80 -1.71
N LEU A 369 13.93 4.91 -2.97
CA LEU A 369 13.31 3.80 -3.70
C LEU A 369 14.31 2.65 -3.87
N LEU A 370 13.99 1.49 -3.32
CA LEU A 370 14.79 0.27 -3.39
C LEU A 370 14.44 -0.53 -4.65
N GLY A 371 13.15 -0.70 -4.93
CA GLY A 371 12.67 -1.53 -6.02
C GLY A 371 11.15 -1.66 -6.06
N LYS A 372 10.67 -2.49 -7.00
CA LYS A 372 9.26 -2.79 -7.19
C LYS A 372 9.00 -4.29 -7.28
N PHE A 373 7.85 -4.71 -6.78
CA PHE A 373 7.17 -5.91 -7.22
C PHE A 373 6.30 -5.50 -8.41
N PHE A 374 6.86 -5.55 -9.62
CA PHE A 374 6.20 -5.06 -10.82
C PHE A 374 5.20 -6.10 -11.33
N LEU A 375 3.92 -5.74 -11.34
CA LEU A 375 2.81 -6.58 -11.79
C LEU A 375 2.27 -6.16 -13.17
N GLY A 376 2.60 -4.95 -13.62
CA GLY A 376 2.04 -4.38 -14.86
C GLY A 376 0.57 -4.00 -14.74
N THR A 377 0.02 -4.04 -13.52
CA THR A 377 -1.34 -3.64 -13.16
C THR A 377 -1.29 -3.03 -11.77
N THR A 378 -2.32 -2.25 -11.42
CA THR A 378 -2.48 -1.68 -10.09
C THR A 378 -2.52 -2.76 -9.02
N SER A 379 -1.84 -2.49 -7.90
CA SER A 379 -2.09 -3.15 -6.62
C SER A 379 -2.62 -2.11 -5.64
N ALA A 380 -3.76 -2.41 -5.01
CA ALA A 380 -4.37 -1.51 -4.04
C ALA A 380 -3.78 -1.73 -2.63
N ASN A 381 -3.61 -2.98 -2.19
CA ASN A 381 -3.07 -3.23 -0.86
C ASN A 381 -2.24 -4.52 -0.77
N LEU A 382 -1.59 -4.70 0.37
CA LEU A 382 -0.65 -5.78 0.66
C LEU A 382 -0.52 -6.03 2.16
N ILE A 383 -0.11 -7.26 2.52
CA ILE A 383 0.15 -7.63 3.91
C ILE A 383 1.28 -8.64 4.03
N PHE A 384 2.11 -8.47 5.06
CA PHE A 384 3.04 -9.51 5.47
C PHE A 384 2.28 -10.63 6.20
N ALA A 385 2.36 -11.84 5.67
CA ALA A 385 1.76 -13.03 6.27
C ALA A 385 2.82 -13.85 7.00
N GLY A 386 3.39 -13.28 8.06
CA GLY A 386 4.52 -13.87 8.78
C GLY A 386 5.86 -13.64 8.08
N LYS A 387 6.86 -14.45 8.42
CA LYS A 387 8.23 -14.26 7.91
C LYS A 387 8.33 -14.71 6.45
N GLY A 388 8.78 -13.81 5.58
CA GLY A 388 9.13 -14.12 4.20
C GLY A 388 7.96 -14.33 3.26
N ARG A 389 6.72 -14.00 3.67
CA ARG A 389 5.53 -14.06 2.82
C ARG A 389 4.90 -12.68 2.74
N LEU A 390 4.76 -12.15 1.52
CA LEU A 390 4.03 -10.92 1.24
C LEU A 390 2.88 -11.25 0.30
N VAL A 391 1.65 -11.05 0.77
CA VAL A 391 0.44 -11.18 -0.05
C VAL A 391 0.13 -9.82 -0.64
N VAL A 392 -0.12 -9.78 -1.94
CA VAL A 392 -0.38 -8.56 -2.71
C VAL A 392 -1.72 -8.70 -3.41
N LEU A 393 -2.59 -7.71 -3.21
CA LEU A 393 -3.94 -7.63 -3.77
C LEU A 393 -3.90 -6.73 -5.02
N ALA A 394 -4.35 -7.25 -6.15
CA ALA A 394 -4.23 -6.60 -7.46
C ALA A 394 -5.52 -6.74 -8.28
N GLU A 395 -6.62 -6.25 -7.69
CA GLU A 395 -7.98 -6.28 -8.23
C GLU A 395 -8.50 -7.70 -8.48
N THR A 396 -8.15 -8.25 -9.63
CA THR A 396 -8.65 -9.54 -10.15
C THR A 396 -7.72 -10.71 -9.83
N ALA A 397 -6.68 -10.49 -9.03
CA ALA A 397 -5.74 -11.51 -8.63
C ALA A 397 -5.14 -11.25 -7.25
N VAL A 398 -4.82 -12.34 -6.56
CA VAL A 398 -3.96 -12.36 -5.37
C VAL A 398 -2.60 -12.91 -5.78
N TYR A 399 -1.54 -12.21 -5.41
CA TYR A 399 -0.17 -12.67 -5.57
C TYR A 399 0.43 -13.04 -4.22
N LEU A 400 1.29 -14.04 -4.22
CA LEU A 400 2.18 -14.34 -3.09
C LEU A 400 3.62 -14.16 -3.54
N ALA A 401 4.33 -13.28 -2.85
CA ALA A 401 5.78 -13.17 -2.94
C ALA A 401 6.43 -13.86 -1.75
N GLU A 402 7.41 -14.71 -2.04
CA GLU A 402 8.29 -15.35 -1.07
C GLU A 402 9.62 -14.57 -1.08
N ILE A 403 9.96 -13.92 0.03
CA ILE A 403 11.07 -12.95 0.14
C ILE A 403 11.85 -13.13 1.46
N ALA A 404 12.95 -12.40 1.64
CA ALA A 404 13.73 -12.41 2.88
C ALA A 404 13.15 -11.51 3.97
N ALA A 405 12.55 -10.37 3.58
CA ALA A 405 11.92 -9.46 4.52
C ALA A 405 10.73 -10.11 5.24
N GLY A 406 10.51 -9.66 6.47
CA GLY A 406 9.35 -10.02 7.26
C GLY A 406 8.71 -8.79 7.86
N GLY A 407 7.37 -8.79 7.92
CA GLY A 407 6.61 -7.83 8.70
C GLY A 407 6.75 -8.11 10.19
N PHE A 408 6.44 -7.10 11.00
CA PHE A 408 6.22 -7.30 12.41
C PHE A 408 4.79 -7.79 12.65
N ASP A 409 4.58 -8.43 13.81
CA ASP A 409 3.25 -8.88 14.20
C ASP A 409 2.27 -7.70 14.30
N LEU A 410 1.09 -7.85 13.70
CA LEU A 410 0.00 -6.88 13.76
C LEU A 410 -1.15 -7.32 14.70
N ALA A 411 -1.08 -8.54 15.24
CA ALA A 411 -2.02 -9.03 16.25
C ALA A 411 -1.89 -8.29 17.59
N PHE A 412 -2.85 -7.43 17.92
CA PHE A 412 -2.94 -6.85 19.25
C PHE A 412 -3.41 -7.92 20.25
N PRO A 413 -2.68 -8.11 21.37
CA PRO A 413 -2.92 -9.17 22.34
C PRO A 413 -4.33 -9.11 22.93
#